data_AF-A0A926HLQ9-F1
#
_entry.id   AF-A0A926HLQ9-F1
#
_cell.length_a   1.000
_cell.length_b   1.000
_cell.length_c   1.000
_cell.angle_alpha   90.00
_cell.angle_beta   90.00
_cell.angle_gamma   90.00
#
_symmetry.space_group_name_H-M   'P 1'
#
loop_
_entity.id
_entity.type
_entity.pdbx_description
1 polymer ?
#
loop_
_entity_poly.entity_id
_entity_poly.type
_entity_poly.pdbx_seq_one_letter_code
_entity_poly.pdbx_strand_id
1 'polypeptide(L)' 'MKKYSGLYSLMEEDFNAKQYFEALPDYVRTSICERADNVNSFQSLKDYAENLLRGDD' A
#
# COMPACT_ATOMS: atom_id res chain seq x y z
N MET A 1 -6.37 -13.11 9.71
CA MET A 1 -5.60 -12.23 8.80
C MET A 1 -4.43 -11.65 9.57
N LYS A 2 -3.21 -11.75 9.02
CA LYS A 2 -2.02 -11.13 9.62
C LYS A 2 -2.13 -9.61 9.43
N LYS A 3 -2.03 -8.86 10.53
CA LYS A 3 -1.98 -7.39 10.52
C LYS A 3 -0.57 -6.97 10.91
N TYR A 4 0.03 -6.13 10.10
CA TYR A 4 1.35 -5.55 10.32
C TYR A 4 1.22 -4.21 11.05
N SER A 5 2.29 -3.71 11.67
CA SER A 5 2.29 -2.39 12.31
C SER A 5 2.04 -1.23 11.35
N GLY A 6 2.27 -1.44 10.05
CA GLY A 6 2.02 -0.47 8.99
C GLY A 6 2.62 -0.94 7.67
N LEU A 7 2.61 -0.06 6.67
CA LEU A 7 3.06 -0.33 5.30
C LEU A 7 4.49 -0.86 5.25
N TYR A 8 5.41 -0.25 6.00
CA TYR A 8 6.82 -0.62 5.96
C TYR A 8 7.05 -2.05 6.47
N SER A 9 6.46 -2.41 7.60
CA SER A 9 6.53 -3.77 8.14
C SER A 9 5.83 -4.79 7.23
N LEU A 10 4.74 -4.40 6.57
CA LEU A 10 4.11 -5.21 5.54
C LEU A 10 5.06 -5.48 4.36
N MET A 11 5.76 -4.45 3.85
CA MET A 11 6.69 -4.60 2.73
C MET A 11 7.98 -5.35 3.11
N GLU A 12 8.41 -5.29 4.36
CA GLU A 12 9.55 -6.07 4.87
C GLU A 12 9.23 -7.56 4.97
N GLU A 13 8.01 -7.91 5.39
CA GLU A 13 7.61 -9.29 5.64
C GLU A 13 6.86 -9.96 4.48
N ASP A 14 6.29 -9.19 3.55
CA ASP A 14 5.54 -9.69 2.39
C ASP A 14 6.13 -9.15 1.08
N PHE A 15 6.86 -10.02 0.40
CA PHE A 15 7.49 -9.72 -0.89
C PHE A 15 6.47 -9.30 -1.97
N ASN A 16 5.27 -9.89 -1.96
CA ASN A 16 4.24 -9.54 -2.94
C ASN A 16 3.70 -8.13 -2.68
N ALA A 17 3.56 -7.75 -1.40
CA ALA A 17 3.14 -6.40 -1.04
C ALA A 17 4.17 -5.35 -1.47
N LYS A 18 5.47 -5.64 -1.27
CA LYS A 18 6.55 -4.77 -1.75
C LYS A 18 6.56 -4.63 -3.26
N GLN A 19 6.52 -5.73 -4.01
CA GLN A 19 6.51 -5.68 -5.48
C GLN A 19 5.30 -4.92 -6.01
N TYR A 20 4.11 -5.15 -5.43
CA TYR A 20 2.91 -4.42 -5.82
C TYR A 20 3.05 -2.92 -5.55
N PHE A 21 3.51 -2.54 -4.35
CA PHE A 21 3.72 -1.14 -3.99
C PHE A 21 4.71 -0.46 -4.93
N GLU A 22 5.84 -1.10 -5.23
CA GLU A 22 6.88 -0.56 -6.11
C GLU A 22 6.40 -0.37 -7.55
N ALA A 23 5.41 -1.16 -8.01
CA ALA A 23 4.82 -1.03 -9.34
C ALA A 23 3.77 0.09 -9.47
N LEU A 24 3.34 0.72 -8.37
CA LEU A 24 2.36 1.81 -8.40
C LEU A 24 2.98 3.13 -8.89
N PRO A 25 2.18 4.03 -9.50
CA PRO A 25 2.64 5.37 -9.86
C PRO A 25 3.16 6.17 -8.65
N ASP A 26 4.10 7.09 -8.89
CA ASP A 26 4.75 7.89 -7.83
C ASP A 26 3.76 8.65 -6.94
N TYR A 27 2.72 9.23 -7.52
CA TYR A 27 1.71 9.96 -6.77
C TYR A 27 0.92 9.02 -5.84
N VAL A 28 0.56 7.83 -6.32
CA VAL A 28 -0.13 6.82 -5.52
C VAL A 28 0.77 6.36 -4.37
N ARG A 29 2.04 6.03 -4.65
CA ARG A 29 3.00 5.63 -3.61
C ARG A 29 3.15 6.70 -2.54
N THR A 30 3.26 7.96 -2.95
CA THR A 30 3.33 9.12 -2.04
C THR A 30 2.10 9.20 -1.14
N SER A 31 0.90 9.16 -1.70
CA SER A 31 -0.36 9.22 -0.93
C SER A 31 -0.56 8.00 -0.01
N ILE A 32 -0.03 6.83 -0.36
CA ILE A 32 0.00 5.65 0.50
C ILE A 32 0.98 5.85 1.67
N CYS A 33 2.17 6.39 1.41
CA CYS A 33 3.16 6.70 2.44
C CYS A 33 2.63 7.70 3.49
N GLU A 34 1.83 8.68 3.08
CA GLU A 34 1.18 9.65 4.00
C GLU A 34 0.23 8.97 5.01
N ARG A 35 -0.27 7.78 4.70
CA ARG A 35 -1.16 6.99 5.57
C ARG A 35 -0.59 5.60 5.84
N ALA A 36 0.73 5.47 5.88
CA ALA A 36 1.44 4.19 6.02
C ALA A 36 0.96 3.36 7.23
N ASP A 37 0.64 4.00 8.35
CA ASP A 37 0.18 3.33 9.57
C ASP A 37 -1.17 2.60 9.40
N ASN A 38 -2.02 3.08 8.48
CA ASN A 38 -3.33 2.49 8.22
C ASN A 38 -3.29 1.34 7.19
N VAL A 39 -2.15 1.15 6.51
CA VAL A 39 -1.95 0.10 5.50
C VAL A 39 -1.23 -1.09 6.13
N ASN A 40 -1.99 -1.94 6.81
CA ASN A 40 -1.46 -3.04 7.64
C ASN A 40 -1.66 -4.44 7.04
N SER A 41 -2.07 -4.53 5.78
CA SER A 41 -2.25 -5.79 5.06
C SER A 41 -2.15 -5.59 3.56
N PHE A 42 -1.88 -6.67 2.83
CA PHE A 42 -1.85 -6.62 1.36
C PHE A 42 -3.22 -6.20 0.77
N GLN A 43 -4.33 -6.62 1.38
CA GLN A 43 -5.66 -6.22 0.94
C GLN A 43 -5.88 -4.71 1.12
N SER A 44 -5.57 -4.16 2.30
CA SER A 44 -5.69 -2.71 2.53
C SER A 44 -4.80 -1.88 1.61
N LEU A 45 -3.63 -2.41 1.22
CA LEU A 45 -2.76 -1.77 0.24
C LEU A 45 -3.42 -1.70 -1.14
N LYS A 46 -3.99 -2.82 -1.62
CA LYS A 46 -4.71 -2.86 -2.90
C LYS A 46 -5.93 -1.97 -2.89
N ASP A 47 -6.78 -2.08 -1.88
CA ASP A 47 -8.03 -1.31 -1.79
C ASP A 47 -7.73 0.20 -1.82
N TYR A 48 -6.69 0.63 -1.10
CA TYR A 48 -6.32 2.04 -1.04
C TYR A 48 -5.68 2.51 -2.36
N ALA A 49 -4.81 1.70 -2.97
CA ALA A 49 -4.25 1.99 -4.28
C ALA A 49 -5.33 2.08 -5.38
N GLU A 50 -6.29 1.16 -5.40
CA GLU A 50 -7.41 1.18 -6.36
C GLU A 50 -8.28 2.42 -6.20
N ASN A 51 -8.55 2.87 -4.97
CA ASN A 51 -9.29 4.11 -4.73
C ASN A 51 -8.54 5.35 -5.23
N LEU A 52 -7.22 5.40 -5.06
CA LEU A 52 -6.39 6.50 -5.56
C LEU A 52 -6.31 6.51 -7.08
N LEU A 53 -6.14 5.35 -7.71
CA LEU A 53 -6.09 5.20 -9.17
C LEU A 53 -7.43 5.53 -9.85
N ARG A 54 -8.56 5.27 -9.18
CA ARG A 54 -9.90 5.61 -9.70
C ARG A 54 -10.26 7.09 -9.54
N GLY A 55 -9.60 7.80 -8.62
CA GLY A 55 -9.85 9.22 -8.35
C GLY A 55 -8.97 10.18 -9.17
N ASP A 56 -8.13 9.65 -10.05
CA ASP A 56 -7.20 10.40 -10.92
C ASP A 56 -7.80 10.73 -12.31
N ASP A 57 -9.14 10.81 -12.40
CA ASP A 57 -9.92 11.15 -13.61
C ASP A 57 -10.66 12.49 -13.43
#